data_AF-A0A2X2TE65-F1
#
_entry.id   AF-A0A2X2TE65-F1
#
_cell.length_a   1.000
_cell.length_b   1.000
_cell.length_c   1.000
_cell.angle_alpha   90.00
_cell.angle_beta   90.00
_cell.angle_gamma   90.00
#
_symmetry.space_group_name_H-M   'P 1'
#
loop_
_entity.id
_entity.type
_entity.pdbx_description
1 polymer ?
#
loop_
_entity_poly.entity_id
_entity_poly.type
_entity_poly.pdbx_seq_one_letter_code
_entity_poly.pdbx_strand_id
1 'polypeptide(L)' 'MCFKAIDQGASGVDMGRNIFQSEAPLAMLQAVKKVVHENMSAREAYQFWLETKHQGGKA' A
#
# COMPACT_ATOMS: atom_id res chain seq x y z
N MET A 1 -9.58 0.15 -1.65
CA MET A 1 -10.20 1.40 -1.16
C MET A 1 -9.24 2.59 -1.28
N CYS A 2 -7.98 2.47 -0.87
CA CYS A 2 -6.95 3.52 -0.92
C CYS A 2 -6.98 4.40 -2.19
N PHE A 3 -6.80 3.80 -3.37
CA PHE A 3 -6.77 4.54 -4.64
C PHE A 3 -8.02 5.37 -4.87
N LYS A 4 -9.22 4.80 -4.65
CA LYS A 4 -10.48 5.51 -4.83
C LYS A 4 -10.63 6.70 -3.88
N ALA A 5 -10.16 6.58 -2.63
CA ALA A 5 -10.23 7.69 -1.69
C ALA A 5 -9.33 8.86 -2.14
N ILE A 6 -8.09 8.57 -2.55
CA ILE A 6 -7.15 9.59 -3.05
C ILE A 6 -7.67 10.21 -4.36
N ASP A 7 -8.12 9.40 -5.31
CA ASP A 7 -8.72 9.84 -6.58
C ASP A 7 -9.95 10.75 -6.37
N GLN A 8 -10.71 10.53 -5.30
CA GLN A 8 -11.88 11.33 -4.93
C GLN A 8 -11.54 12.54 -4.04
N GLY A 9 -10.26 12.88 -3.88
CA GLY A 9 -9.81 14.10 -3.22
C GLY A 9 -9.48 13.96 -1.73
N ALA A 10 -9.36 12.74 -1.20
CA ALA A 10 -8.84 12.57 0.16
C ALA A 10 -7.35 12.94 0.24
N SER A 11 -6.95 13.65 1.30
CA SER A 11 -5.55 14.05 1.53
C SER A 11 -4.64 12.93 2.05
N GLY A 12 -5.21 11.75 2.32
CA GLY A 12 -4.49 10.62 2.90
C GLY A 12 -5.41 9.50 3.37
N VAL A 13 -4.84 8.50 4.01
CA VAL A 13 -5.57 7.39 4.62
C VAL A 13 -5.01 7.07 6.01
N ASP A 14 -5.88 6.61 6.89
CA ASP A 14 -5.49 6.05 8.20
C ASP A 14 -5.84 4.56 8.21
N MET A 15 -4.83 3.71 7.97
CA MET A 15 -5.01 2.27 7.80
C MET A 15 -4.37 1.49 8.95
N GLY A 16 -5.22 0.88 9.79
CA GLY A 16 -4.80 -0.08 10.83
C GLY A 16 -4.80 -1.52 10.33
N ARG A 17 -5.95 -2.20 10.45
CA ARG A 17 -6.09 -3.66 10.17
C ARG A 17 -5.54 -4.09 8.81
N ASN A 18 -5.80 -3.33 7.75
CA ASN A 18 -5.32 -3.63 6.39
C ASN A 18 -3.80 -3.68 6.26
N ILE A 19 -3.06 -3.01 7.15
CA ILE A 19 -1.60 -3.08 7.22
C ILE A 19 -1.18 -4.23 8.14
N PHE A 20 -1.59 -4.19 9.41
CA PHE A 20 -1.05 -5.08 10.45
C PHE A 20 -1.50 -6.54 10.34
N GLN A 21 -2.61 -6.81 9.66
CA GLN A 21 -3.10 -8.17 9.41
C GLN A 21 -2.69 -8.70 8.02
N SER A 22 -1.90 -7.93 7.26
CA SER A 22 -1.33 -8.40 5.99
C SER A 22 -0.26 -9.45 6.25
N GLU A 23 -0.11 -10.41 5.34
CA GLU A 23 1.01 -11.37 5.33
C GLU A 23 2.38 -10.69 5.23
N ALA A 24 2.43 -9.47 4.68
CA ALA A 24 3.63 -8.66 4.58
C ALA A 24 3.31 -7.19 4.90
N PRO A 25 3.24 -6.81 6.21
CA PRO A 25 2.83 -5.48 6.64
C PRO A 25 3.71 -4.36 6.09
N LEU A 26 5.03 -4.56 6.04
CA LEU A 26 5.97 -3.56 5.51
C LEU A 26 5.77 -3.31 4.02
N ALA A 27 5.65 -4.38 3.22
CA ALA A 27 5.36 -4.27 1.80
C ALA A 27 4.00 -3.60 1.55
N MET A 28 3.00 -3.91 2.39
CA MET A 28 1.67 -3.30 2.28
C MET A 28 1.72 -1.80 2.58
N LEU A 29 2.47 -1.38 3.60
CA LEU A 29 2.67 0.04 3.91
C LEU A 29 3.36 0.77 2.75
N GLN A 30 4.39 0.17 2.16
CA GLN A 30 5.09 0.73 1.00
C GLN A 30 4.16 0.85 -0.22
N ALA A 31 3.33 -0.15 -0.50
CA ALA A 31 2.33 -0.09 -1.57
C ALA A 31 1.31 1.03 -1.34
N VAL A 32 0.80 1.17 -0.11
CA VAL A 32 -0.12 2.26 0.26
C VAL A 32 0.54 3.63 0.10
N LYS A 33 1.79 3.79 0.54
CA LYS A 33 2.57 5.03 0.39
C LYS A 33 2.68 5.44 -1.08
N LYS A 34 2.92 4.49 -1.98
CA LYS A 34 3.01 4.72 -3.42
C LYS A 34 1.69 5.20 -4.03
N VAL A 35 0.56 4.66 -3.57
CA VAL A 35 -0.76 5.16 -3.99
C VAL A 35 -0.98 6.60 -3.51
N VAL A 36 -0.69 6.89 -2.24
CA VAL A 36 -1.00 8.19 -1.62
C VAL A 36 -0.09 9.32 -2.13
N HIS A 37 1.20 9.04 -2.35
CA HIS A 37 2.20 10.09 -2.64
C HIS A 37 2.79 10.03 -4.05
N GLU A 38 2.66 8.91 -4.77
CA GLU A 38 3.27 8.72 -6.09
C GLU A 38 2.21 8.51 -7.19
N ASN A 39 0.92 8.70 -6.89
CA ASN A 39 -0.21 8.50 -7.82
C ASN A 39 -0.25 7.11 -8.49
N MET A 40 0.32 6.10 -7.82
CA MET A 40 0.35 4.74 -8.34
C MET A 40 -1.07 4.16 -8.42
N SER A 41 -1.41 3.49 -9.53
CA SER A 41 -2.72 2.85 -9.67
C SER A 41 -2.88 1.70 -8.67
N ALA A 42 -4.13 1.34 -8.37
CA ALA A 42 -4.40 0.20 -7.49
C ALA A 42 -3.79 -1.12 -7.99
N ARG A 43 -3.71 -1.30 -9.32
CA ARG A 43 -3.14 -2.51 -9.93
C ARG A 43 -1.63 -2.55 -9.76
N GLU A 44 -0.94 -1.44 -10.03
CA GLU A 44 0.52 -1.34 -9.88
C GLU A 44 0.93 -1.48 -8.42
N ALA A 45 0.21 -0.84 -7.49
CA ALA A 45 0.51 -0.97 -6.06
C ALA A 45 0.34 -2.41 -5.56
N TYR A 46 -0.65 -3.15 -6.09
CA TYR A 46 -0.82 -4.56 -5.77
C TYR A 46 0.31 -5.43 -6.36
N GLN A 47 0.75 -5.16 -7.59
CA GLN A 47 1.90 -5.86 -8.17
C GLN A 47 3.19 -5.57 -7.39
N PHE A 48 3.42 -4.30 -7.04
CA PHE A 48 4.53 -3.91 -6.17
C PHE A 48 4.52 -4.69 -4.84
N TRP A 49 3.35 -4.83 -4.21
CA TRP A 49 3.21 -5.64 -2.99
C TRP A 49 3.57 -7.11 -3.24
N LEU A 50 3.09 -7.71 -4.34
CA LEU A 50 3.43 -9.11 -4.69
C LEU A 50 4.93 -9.32 -4.89
N GLU A 51 5.62 -8.36 -5.51
CA GLU A 51 7.06 -8.41 -5.76
C GLU A 51 7.88 -8.23 -4.48
N THR A 52 7.38 -7.40 -3.55
CA THR A 52 8.11 -6.99 -2.35
C THR A 52 7.72 -7.77 -1.08
N LYS A 53 6.61 -8.53 -1.08
CA LYS A 53 6.14 -9.27 0.10
C LYS A 53 7.15 -10.26 0.69
N HIS A 54 8.09 -10.75 -0.13
CA HIS A 54 9.15 -11.67 0.29
C HIS A 54 10.44 -10.96 0.77
N GLN A 55 10.53 -9.64 0.61
CA GLN A 55 11.73 -8.87 0.95
C GLN A 55 11.75 -8.41 2.43
N GLY A 56 10.63 -8.53 3.15
CA GLY A 56 10.45 -8.06 4.53
C GLY A 56 11.11 -8.89 5.63
N GLY A 57 12.06 -9.78 5.30
CA GLY A 57 12.77 -10.65 6.26
C GLY A 57 14.20 -10.23 6.60
N LYS A 58 14.71 -9.11 6.06
CA LYS A 58 16.04 -8.60 6.41
C LYS A 58 15.86 -7.32 7.24
N ALA A 59 15.79 -7.51 8.55
CA ALA A 59 16.11 -6.46 9.52
C ALA A 59 17.64 -6.33 9.60
#